data_AF-A0A1F8QA44-F1
#
_entry.id   AF-A0A1F8QA44-F1
#
_cell.length_a   1.000
_cell.length_b   1.000
_cell.length_c   1.000
_cell.angle_alpha   90.00
_cell.angle_beta   90.00
_cell.angle_gamma   90.00
#
_symmetry.space_group_name_H-M   'P 1'
#
loop_
_entity.id
_entity.type
_entity.pdbx_description
1 polymer ?
#
loop_
_entity_poly.entity_id
_entity_poly.type
_entity_poly.pdbx_seq_one_letter_code
_entity_poly.pdbx_strand_id
1 'polypeptide(L)'
;MIASLERLVGHIYDRLPETTEVIITQIPPERGDVYPLIMPSDTLWNDIVKPYNDRIPKVADNSRADGKHVSSVDIWGIIQSDFDLDEVGLHPRVAASERMADVYFNKIMKILAQQP
;
A
#
# COMPACT_ATOMS: atom_id res chain seq x y z
N MET A 1 13.22 -0.50 3.43
CA MET A 1 11.88 -0.61 2.79
C MET A 1 11.78 0.20 1.50
N ILE A 2 11.97 1.53 1.51
CA ILE A 2 11.82 2.35 0.28
C ILE A 2 12.77 1.96 -0.86
N ALA A 3 14.07 1.81 -0.59
CA ALA A 3 15.01 1.37 -1.63
C ALA A 3 14.64 0.01 -2.23
N SER A 4 14.06 -0.89 -1.43
CA SER A 4 13.56 -2.19 -1.91
C SER A 4 12.34 -2.03 -2.80
N LEU A 5 11.42 -1.12 -2.46
CA LEU A 5 10.26 -0.78 -3.29
C LEU A 5 10.68 -0.18 -4.62
N GLU A 6 11.60 0.80 -4.63
CA GLU A 6 12.14 1.40 -5.85
C GLU A 6 12.82 0.35 -6.74
N ARG A 7 13.61 -0.55 -6.14
CA ARG A 7 14.24 -1.66 -6.85
C ARG A 7 13.21 -2.63 -7.44
N LEU A 8 12.13 -2.93 -6.71
CA LEU A 8 11.06 -3.80 -7.19
C LEU A 8 10.35 -3.17 -8.39
N VAL A 9 10.01 -1.88 -8.33
CA VAL A 9 9.39 -1.17 -9.46
C VAL A 9 10.31 -1.22 -10.68
N GLY A 10 11.61 -0.94 -10.52
CA GLY A 10 12.58 -1.09 -11.61
C GLY A 10 12.57 -2.50 -12.21
N HIS A 11 12.65 -3.51 -11.36
CA HIS A 11 12.68 -4.92 -11.77
C HIS A 11 11.43 -5.37 -12.54
N ILE A 12 10.26 -4.82 -12.20
CA ILE A 12 8.99 -5.08 -12.91
C ILE A 12 9.08 -4.56 -14.35
N TYR A 13 9.51 -3.31 -14.54
CA TYR A 13 9.63 -2.70 -15.86
C TYR A 13 10.75 -3.27 -16.72
N ASP A 14 11.77 -3.90 -16.11
CA ASP A 14 12.77 -4.68 -16.85
C ASP A 14 12.19 -5.96 -17.49
N ARG A 15 10.99 -6.39 -17.10
CA ARG A 15 10.43 -7.73 -17.42
C ARG A 15 9.05 -7.69 -18.04
N LEU A 16 8.27 -6.66 -17.77
CA LEU A 16 6.92 -6.50 -18.27
C LEU A 16 6.85 -5.40 -19.33
N PRO A 17 5.83 -5.40 -20.20
CA PRO A 17 5.63 -4.32 -21.17
C PRO A 17 5.58 -2.96 -20.49
N GLU A 18 6.14 -1.93 -21.13
CA GLU A 18 6.11 -0.54 -20.61
C GLU A 18 4.69 -0.01 -20.42
N THR A 19 3.70 -0.60 -21.09
CA THR A 19 2.27 -0.29 -20.93
C THR A 19 1.65 -0.85 -19.63
N THR A 20 2.40 -1.61 -18.83
CA THR A 20 1.91 -2.21 -17.58
C THR A 20 1.71 -1.14 -16.52
N GLU A 21 0.49 -0.99 -16.00
CA GLU A 21 0.26 -0.14 -14.83
C GLU A 21 0.65 -0.88 -13.54
N VAL A 22 1.46 -0.23 -12.71
CA VAL A 22 1.80 -0.70 -11.35
C VAL A 22 1.11 0.17 -10.32
N ILE A 23 0.29 -0.42 -9.45
CA ILE A 23 -0.35 0.27 -8.33
C ILE A 23 0.40 -0.10 -7.04
N ILE A 24 1.07 0.87 -6.43
CA ILE A 24 1.74 0.73 -5.13
C ILE A 24 0.73 1.03 -4.02
N THR A 25 0.45 0.05 -3.17
CA THR A 25 -0.47 0.22 -2.05
C THR A 25 0.27 0.53 -0.76
N GLN A 26 -0.31 1.40 0.07
CA GLN A 26 0.11 1.55 1.46
C GLN A 26 -0.18 0.28 2.27
N ILE A 27 0.42 0.15 3.44
CA ILE A 27 0.14 -0.94 4.39
C ILE A 27 -0.90 -0.42 5.40
N PRO A 28 -2.04 -1.10 5.64
CA PRO A 28 -3.01 -0.67 6.64
C PRO A 28 -2.42 -0.79 8.04
N PRO A 29 -2.92 -0.02 9.02
CA PRO A 29 -2.47 -0.14 10.40
C PRO A 29 -2.94 -1.46 11.02
N GLU A 30 -2.18 -1.93 12.02
CA GLU A 30 -2.56 -3.01 12.93
C GLU A 30 -3.12 -2.43 14.23
N ARG A 31 -3.73 -3.26 15.09
CA ARG A 31 -4.17 -2.82 16.41
C ARG A 31 -2.95 -2.49 17.27
N GLY A 32 -3.01 -1.39 18.01
CA GLY A 32 -1.85 -0.77 18.67
C GLY A 32 -1.20 -1.58 19.81
N ASP A 33 -1.77 -2.70 20.22
CA ASP A 33 -1.34 -3.54 21.34
C ASP A 33 -0.87 -4.95 20.93
N VAL A 34 -0.88 -5.27 19.63
CA VAL A 34 -0.63 -6.63 19.10
C VAL A 34 0.85 -7.03 19.19
N TYR A 35 1.71 -6.08 19.50
CA TYR A 35 3.12 -6.16 19.12
C TYR A 35 4.09 -7.02 19.95
N PRO A 36 3.77 -7.65 21.10
CA PRO A 36 4.72 -8.62 21.65
C PRO A 36 4.76 -9.97 20.90
N LEU A 37 3.98 -10.18 19.83
CA LEU A 37 3.90 -11.49 19.16
C LEU A 37 4.86 -11.69 17.97
N ILE A 38 5.38 -10.64 17.32
CA ILE A 38 6.06 -10.79 16.00
C ILE A 38 7.45 -10.14 15.95
N MET A 39 7.74 -9.08 16.71
CA MET A 39 9.09 -8.48 16.79
C MET A 39 9.49 -8.20 18.24
N PRO A 40 10.71 -8.59 18.68
CA PRO A 40 11.18 -8.40 20.06
C PRO A 40 11.56 -6.93 20.39
N SER A 41 11.04 -5.95 19.66
CA SER A 41 11.38 -4.53 19.83
C SER A 41 10.23 -3.74 20.43
N ASP A 42 10.53 -2.76 21.30
CA ASP A 42 9.57 -1.81 21.87
C ASP A 42 8.90 -0.87 20.84
N THR A 43 9.24 -1.00 19.55
CA THR A 43 8.67 -0.20 18.46
C THR A 43 7.38 -0.82 17.96
N LEU A 44 6.28 -0.08 18.00
CA LEU A 44 4.99 -0.52 17.44
C LEU A 44 5.07 -0.58 15.91
N TRP A 45 4.41 -1.57 15.28
CA TRP A 45 4.36 -1.69 13.82
C TRP A 45 3.98 -0.38 13.13
N ASN A 46 2.92 0.25 13.64
CA ASN A 46 2.34 1.46 13.06
C ASN A 46 3.37 2.61 13.00
N ASP A 47 4.32 2.66 13.94
CA ASP A 47 5.40 3.65 13.96
C ASP A 47 6.46 3.38 12.87
N ILE A 48 6.57 2.13 12.40
CA ILE A 48 7.46 1.71 11.30
C ILE A 48 6.77 1.91 9.95
N VAL A 49 5.50 1.49 9.82
CA VAL A 49 4.79 1.54 8.54
C VAL A 49 4.30 2.93 8.18
N LYS A 50 3.92 3.78 9.14
CA LYS A 50 3.43 5.12 8.81
C LYS A 50 4.48 5.96 8.05
N PRO A 51 5.75 6.09 8.52
CA PRO A 51 6.77 6.83 7.76
C PRO A 51 7.10 6.20 6.40
N TYR A 52 6.93 4.88 6.27
CA TYR A 52 7.08 4.20 4.99
C TYR A 52 5.95 4.56 4.02
N ASN A 53 4.70 4.49 4.48
CA ASN A 53 3.50 4.84 3.72
C ASN A 53 3.52 6.30 3.25
N ASP A 54 3.98 7.22 4.09
CA ASP A 54 4.10 8.66 3.76
C ASP A 54 5.06 8.91 2.58
N ARG A 55 5.98 7.97 2.30
CA ARG A 55 6.97 8.07 1.20
C ARG A 55 6.52 7.40 -0.10
N ILE A 56 5.50 6.53 -0.07
CA ILE A 56 5.01 5.80 -1.25
C ILE A 56 4.57 6.73 -2.39
N PRO A 57 3.79 7.81 -2.16
CA PRO A 57 3.39 8.71 -3.24
C PRO A 57 4.58 9.29 -4.00
N LYS A 58 5.65 9.64 -3.29
CA LYS A 58 6.87 10.19 -3.91
C LYS A 58 7.60 9.17 -4.77
N VAL A 59 7.58 7.88 -4.42
CA VAL A 59 8.14 6.80 -5.24
C VAL A 59 7.35 6.63 -6.54
N ALA A 60 6.02 6.69 -6.46
CA ALA A 60 5.17 6.67 -7.65
C ALA A 60 5.41 7.89 -8.55
N ASP A 61 5.51 9.09 -7.97
CA ASP A 61 5.81 10.33 -8.70
C ASP A 61 7.15 10.28 -9.42
N ASN A 62 8.21 9.83 -8.73
CA ASN A 62 9.53 9.70 -9.34
C ASN A 62 9.51 8.67 -10.49
N SER A 63 8.83 7.54 -10.29
CA SER A 63 8.71 6.52 -11.34
C SER A 63 7.96 7.05 -12.57
N ARG A 64 6.90 7.85 -12.36
CA ARG A 64 6.18 8.54 -13.44
C ARG A 64 7.04 9.58 -14.16
N ALA A 65 7.88 10.31 -13.43
CA ALA A 65 8.82 11.26 -14.02
C ALA A 65 9.85 10.55 -14.93
N ASP A 66 10.15 9.28 -14.66
CA ASP A 66 10.99 8.41 -15.51
C ASP A 66 10.21 7.77 -16.68
N GLY A 67 8.95 8.17 -16.93
CA GLY A 67 8.12 7.66 -18.01
C GLY A 67 7.37 6.36 -17.71
N LYS A 68 7.43 5.85 -16.47
CA LYS A 68 6.74 4.60 -16.08
C LYS A 68 5.27 4.85 -15.70
N HIS A 69 4.43 3.85 -15.89
CA HIS A 69 3.01 3.84 -15.58
C HIS A 69 2.77 3.39 -14.12
N VAL A 70 3.08 4.28 -13.17
CA VAL A 70 3.03 3.96 -11.74
C VAL A 70 2.03 4.85 -11.00
N SER A 71 1.20 4.21 -10.20
CA SER A 71 0.19 4.81 -9.36
C SER A 71 0.41 4.44 -7.91
N SER A 72 -0.13 5.23 -6.99
CA SER A 72 -0.26 4.83 -5.59
C SER A 72 -1.69 4.93 -5.09
N VAL A 73 -2.01 4.16 -4.06
CA VAL A 73 -3.25 4.27 -3.29
C VAL A 73 -2.99 4.32 -1.79
N ASP A 74 -3.81 5.11 -1.12
CA ASP A 74 -3.88 5.16 0.34
C ASP A 74 -4.92 4.16 0.81
N ILE A 75 -4.48 3.21 1.64
CA ILE A 75 -5.36 2.28 2.34
C ILE A 75 -5.15 2.33 3.86
N TRP A 76 -4.49 3.36 4.39
CA TRP A 76 -4.32 3.52 5.83
C TRP A 76 -5.67 3.69 6.53
N GLY A 77 -6.54 4.51 5.95
CA GLY A 77 -7.85 4.86 6.50
C GLY A 77 -8.94 3.79 6.38
N ILE A 78 -8.64 2.59 5.85
CA ILE A 78 -9.66 1.52 5.73
C ILE A 78 -10.00 0.93 7.09
N ILE A 79 -9.05 0.97 8.03
CA ILE A 79 -9.23 0.52 9.41
C ILE A 79 -9.79 1.69 10.19
N GLN A 80 -11.06 1.58 10.57
CA GLN A 80 -11.81 2.61 11.28
C GLN A 80 -12.01 2.24 12.76
N SER A 81 -11.87 0.97 13.11
CA SER A 81 -11.93 0.46 14.49
C SER A 81 -11.24 -0.89 14.62
N ASP A 82 -11.01 -1.35 15.85
CA ASP A 82 -10.46 -2.70 16.10
C ASP A 82 -11.38 -3.83 15.58
N PHE A 83 -12.67 -3.58 15.39
CA PHE A 83 -13.60 -4.55 14.79
C PHE A 83 -13.33 -4.83 13.31
N ASP A 84 -12.55 -3.96 12.67
CA ASP A 84 -12.10 -4.15 11.29
C ASP A 84 -10.94 -5.13 11.17
N LEU A 85 -10.34 -5.56 12.28
CA LEU A 85 -9.19 -6.45 12.33
C LEU A 85 -9.60 -7.81 12.89
N ASP A 86 -8.87 -8.87 12.52
CA ASP A 86 -9.05 -10.21 13.06
C ASP A 86 -8.86 -10.25 14.59
N GLU A 87 -9.08 -11.42 15.20
CA GLU A 87 -9.05 -11.56 16.66
C GLU A 87 -7.69 -11.16 17.27
N VAL A 88 -6.62 -11.36 16.51
CA VAL A 88 -5.27 -10.98 16.89
C VAL A 88 -4.91 -9.55 16.52
N GLY A 89 -5.79 -8.82 15.84
CA GLY A 89 -5.59 -7.40 15.51
C GLY A 89 -4.62 -7.13 14.36
N LEU A 90 -4.38 -8.11 13.48
CA LEU A 90 -3.38 -8.05 12.41
C LEU A 90 -4.01 -7.88 11.03
N HIS A 91 -4.98 -8.73 10.69
CA HIS A 91 -5.50 -8.81 9.32
C HIS A 91 -6.85 -8.11 9.19
N PRO A 92 -7.08 -7.31 8.13
CA PRO A 92 -8.40 -6.75 7.86
C PRO A 92 -9.47 -7.85 7.71
N ARG A 93 -10.60 -7.68 8.39
CA ARG A 93 -11.83 -8.49 8.21
C ARG A 93 -12.56 -8.07 6.94
N VAL A 94 -13.65 -8.78 6.66
CA VAL A 94 -14.49 -8.61 5.46
C VAL A 94 -14.84 -7.14 5.21
N ALA A 95 -15.42 -6.43 6.17
CA ALA A 95 -15.86 -5.04 5.96
C ALA A 95 -14.71 -4.08 5.59
N ALA A 96 -13.54 -4.23 6.20
CA ALA A 96 -12.37 -3.44 5.86
C ALA A 96 -11.73 -3.87 4.53
N SER A 97 -11.79 -5.17 4.22
CA SER A 97 -11.34 -5.71 2.94
C SER A 97 -12.21 -5.22 1.78
N GLU A 98 -13.53 -5.07 1.99
CA GLU A 98 -14.45 -4.46 1.02
C GLU A 98 -14.09 -3.00 0.76
N ARG A 99 -13.86 -2.19 1.81
CA ARG A 99 -13.39 -0.81 1.65
C ARG A 99 -12.05 -0.72 0.92
N MET A 100 -11.14 -1.66 1.18
CA MET A 100 -9.87 -1.75 0.46
C MET A 100 -10.07 -2.08 -1.02
N ALA A 101 -10.99 -3.01 -1.34
CA ALA A 101 -11.36 -3.33 -2.71
C ALA A 101 -11.94 -2.12 -3.45
N ASP A 102 -12.77 -1.32 -2.78
CA ASP A 102 -13.31 -0.07 -3.34
C ASP A 102 -12.20 0.93 -3.69
N VAL A 103 -11.16 1.05 -2.84
CA VAL A 103 -10.01 1.91 -3.14
C VAL A 103 -9.30 1.46 -4.42
N TYR A 104 -9.03 0.16 -4.56
CA TYR A 104 -8.39 -0.38 -5.76
C TYR A 104 -9.27 -0.23 -7.00
N PHE A 105 -10.55 -0.58 -6.89
CA PHE A 105 -11.50 -0.48 -7.99
C PHE A 105 -11.59 0.96 -8.50
N ASN A 106 -11.78 1.93 -7.60
CA ASN A 106 -11.84 3.35 -7.96
C ASN A 106 -10.55 3.83 -8.62
N LYS A 107 -9.39 3.33 -8.18
CA LYS A 107 -8.11 3.68 -8.81
C LYS A 107 -8.00 3.10 -10.21
N ILE A 108 -8.35 1.83 -10.40
CA ILE A 108 -8.35 1.15 -11.70
C ILE A 108 -9.30 1.85 -12.67
N MET A 109 -10.52 2.18 -12.25
CA MET A 109 -11.48 2.91 -13.10
C MET A 109 -10.96 4.28 -13.52
N LYS A 110 -10.25 5.00 -12.64
CA LYS A 110 -9.60 6.27 -12.99
C LYS A 110 -8.49 6.10 -14.02
N ILE A 111 -7.67 5.05 -13.90
CA ILE A 111 -6.61 4.75 -14.87
C ILE A 111 -7.21 4.42 -16.23
N LEU A 112 -8.23 3.55 -16.26
CA LEU A 112 -8.91 3.17 -17.51
C LEU A 112 -9.58 4.36 -18.20
N ALA A 113 -10.15 5.30 -17.43
CA ALA A 113 -10.76 6.51 -17.98
C ALA A 113 -9.72 7.51 -18.58
N GLN A 114 -8.43 7.34 -18.29
CA GLN A 114 -7.34 8.17 -18.82
C GLN A 114 -6.71 7.60 -20.09
N GLN A 115 -7.03 6.36 -20.46
CA GLN A 115 -6.58 5.73 -21.69
C GLN A 115 -7.61 6.00 -22.80
N PRO A 116 -7.28 6.85 -23.80
CA PRO A 116 -8.17 7.12 -24.93
C PRO A 116 -8.33 5.92 -25.87
#